data_AF-A0A928PJX1-F1
#
_entry.id   AF-A0A928PJX1-F1
#
_cell.length_a   1.000
_cell.length_b   1.000
_cell.length_c   1.000
_cell.angle_alpha   90.00
_cell.angle_beta   90.00
_cell.angle_gamma   90.00
#
_symmetry.space_group_name_H-M   'P 1'
#
loop_
_entity.id
_entity.type
_entity.pdbx_description
1 polymer ?
#
loop_
_entity_poly.entity_id
_entity_poly.type
_entity_poly.pdbx_seq_one_letter_code
_entity_poly.pdbx_strand_id
1 'polypeptide(L)' 'MLNPAIGKLIQNCDNRYSLVLSIAKEAREIADEAVLKEEIILEKPVSLAINKIANERGLL' A
#
# COMPACT_ATOMS: atom_id res chain seq x y z
N MET A 1 -2.33 10.74 -7.71
CA MET A 1 -1.04 10.93 -7.01
C MET A 1 -1.07 10.10 -5.74
N LEU A 2 0.08 9.56 -5.30
CA LEU A 2 0.14 8.78 -4.05
C LEU A 2 -0.20 9.68 -2.86
N ASN A 3 -1.21 9.30 -2.09
CA ASN A 3 -1.63 10.00 -0.89
C ASN A 3 -1.91 8.93 0.17
N PRO A 4 -1.20 8.89 1.33
CA PRO A 4 -0.21 9.87 1.76
C PRO A 4 1.03 9.88 0.86
N ALA A 5 1.73 11.01 0.86
CA ALA A 5 3.01 11.11 0.19
C ALA A 5 3.95 10.02 0.77
N ILE A 6 4.45 9.14 -0.10
CA ILE A 6 5.37 8.03 0.24
C ILE A 6 6.56 8.50 1.08
N GLY A 7 6.92 9.78 1.02
CA GLY A 7 7.95 10.41 1.85
C GLY A 7 7.77 10.17 3.35
N LYS A 8 6.54 10.20 3.89
CA LYS A 8 6.29 9.91 5.32
C LYS A 8 6.62 8.46 5.67
N LEU A 9 6.26 7.52 4.80
CA LEU A 9 6.58 6.10 4.97
C LEU A 9 8.09 5.85 4.88
N ILE A 10 8.75 6.51 3.92
CA ILE A 10 10.20 6.40 3.72
C ILE A 10 10.97 6.95 4.93
N GLN A 11 10.53 8.06 5.52
CA GLN A 11 11.18 8.65 6.71
C GLN A 11 11.06 7.78 7.96
N ASN A 12 9.98 6.99 8.06
CA ASN A 12 9.70 6.11 9.20
C ASN A 12 9.95 4.62 8.86
N CYS A 13 10.89 4.34 7.95
CA CYS A 13 11.30 2.98 7.65
C CYS A 13 12.82 2.85 7.76
N ASP A 14 13.28 1.78 8.41
CA ASP A 14 14.71 1.50 8.55
C ASP A 14 15.34 1.07 7.22
N ASN A 15 14.55 0.39 6.37
CA ASN A 15 14.99 -0.10 5.07
C ASN A 15 13.94 0.18 3.99
N ARG A 16 14.29 1.09 3.07
CA ARG A 16 13.47 1.48 1.93
C ARG A 16 13.11 0.32 1.00
N TYR A 17 14.04 -0.61 0.78
CA TYR A 17 13.78 -1.77 -0.08
C TYR A 17 12.78 -2.72 0.56
N SER A 18 12.90 -2.95 1.87
CA SER A 18 11.92 -3.75 2.61
C SER A 18 10.53 -3.13 2.54
N LEU A 19 10.42 -1.81 2.72
CA LEU A 19 9.15 -1.08 2.58
C LEU A 19 8.53 -1.29 1.19
N VAL A 20 9.33 -1.17 0.12
CA VAL A 20 8.86 -1.38 -1.26
C VAL A 20 8.38 -2.81 -1.47
N LEU A 21 9.11 -3.81 -0.96
CA LEU A 21 8.71 -5.21 -1.07
C LEU A 21 7.39 -5.48 -0.34
N SER A 22 7.20 -4.93 0.86
CA SER A 22 5.95 -5.03 1.61
C SER A 22 4.78 -4.40 0.87
N ILE A 23 4.93 -3.18 0.36
CA ILE A 23 3.89 -2.50 -0.45
C ILE A 23 3.55 -3.32 -1.69
N ALA A 24 4.55 -3.84 -2.40
CA ALA A 24 4.34 -4.60 -3.63
C ALA A 24 3.70 -5.97 -3.38
N LYS A 25 3.93 -6.58 -2.20
CA LYS A 25 3.23 -7.80 -1.78
C LYS A 25 1.76 -7.48 -1.48
N GLU A 26 1.52 -6.50 -0.63
CA GLU A 26 0.17 -6.08 -0.22
C GLU A 26 -0.69 -5.65 -1.42
N ALA A 27 -0.12 -4.91 -2.37
CA ALA A 27 -0.83 -4.51 -3.57
C ALA A 27 -1.28 -5.68 -4.46
N ARG A 28 -0.51 -6.79 -4.48
CA ARG A 28 -0.89 -8.01 -5.19
C ARG A 28 -2.04 -8.72 -4.48
N GLU A 29 -1.95 -8.86 -3.17
CA GLU A 29 -3.01 -9.48 -2.36
C GLU A 29 -4.34 -8.71 -2.51
N ILE A 30 -4.32 -7.38 -2.48
CA ILE A 30 -5.51 -6.54 -2.73
C ILE A 30 -6.10 -6.79 -4.13
N ALA A 31 -5.25 -6.88 -5.16
CA ALA A 31 -5.70 -7.13 -6.52
C ALA A 31 -6.31 -8.54 -6.67
N ASP A 32 -5.66 -9.56 -6.11
CA ASP A 32 -6.12 -10.94 -6.15
C ASP A 32 -7.44 -11.11 -5.38
N GLU A 33 -7.57 -10.46 -4.22
CA GLU A 33 -8.83 -10.44 -3.46
C GLU A 33 -9.98 -9.78 -4.22
N ALA A 34 -9.72 -8.65 -4.90
CA ALA A 34 -10.76 -7.97 -5.68
C ALA A 34 -11.24 -8.85 -6.84
N VAL A 35 -10.34 -9.57 -7.51
CA VAL A 35 -10.72 -10.56 -8.53
C VAL A 35 -11.55 -11.69 -7.92
N LEU A 36 -11.11 -12.25 -6.80
CA LEU A 36 -11.78 -13.37 -6.13
C LEU A 36 -13.18 -13.00 -5.62
N LYS A 37 -13.39 -11.74 -5.23
CA LYS A 37 -14.67 -11.20 -4.76
C LYS A 37 -15.54 -10.62 -5.89
N GLU A 38 -15.07 -10.66 -7.14
CA GLU A 38 -15.69 -9.98 -8.29
C GLU A 38 -15.96 -8.49 -8.02
N GLU A 39 -15.08 -7.84 -7.25
CA GLU A 39 -15.21 -6.46 -6.80
C GLU A 39 -14.49 -5.50 -7.76
N ILE A 40 -15.19 -4.44 -8.16
CA ILE A 40 -14.59 -3.37 -8.96
C ILE A 40 -13.91 -2.36 -8.03
N ILE A 41 -12.59 -2.40 -8.01
CA ILE A 41 -11.75 -1.40 -7.33
C ILE A 41 -11.47 -0.20 -8.24
N LEU A 42 -11.91 0.98 -7.79
CA LEU A 42 -11.69 2.26 -8.49
C LEU A 42 -10.30 2.85 -8.23
N GLU A 43 -9.71 2.52 -7.08
CA GLU A 43 -8.35 2.92 -6.74
C GLU A 43 -7.33 1.88 -7.18
N LYS A 44 -6.12 2.34 -7.49
CA LYS A 44 -5.01 1.45 -7.82
C LYS A 44 -4.64 0.61 -6.58
N PRO A 45 -4.43 -0.71 -6.70
CA PRO A 45 -4.04 -1.56 -5.57
C PRO A 45 -2.81 -1.06 -4.81
N VAL A 46 -1.85 -0.46 -5.52
CA VAL A 46 -0.64 0.14 -4.91
C VAL A 46 -0.98 1.33 -4.01
N SER A 47 -1.98 2.14 -4.38
CA SER A 47 -2.43 3.27 -3.55
C SER A 47 -3.14 2.77 -2.28
N LEU A 48 -4.00 1.77 -2.42
CA LEU A 48 -4.66 1.11 -1.30
C LEU A 48 -3.65 0.47 -0.33
N ALA A 49 -2.64 -0.23 -0.86
CA ALA A 49 -1.56 -0.82 -0.06
C ALA A 49 -0.75 0.24 0.72
N ILE A 50 -0.41 1.36 0.08
CA ILE A 50 0.30 2.47 0.73
C ILE A 50 -0.54 3.06 1.86
N ASN A 51 -1.84 3.27 1.63
CA ASN A 51 -2.78 3.75 2.63
C ASN A 51 -2.90 2.79 3.81
N LYS A 52 -3.07 1.50 3.54
CA LYS A 52 -3.17 0.45 4.56
C LYS A 52 -1.93 0.42 5.45
N ILE A 53 -0.74 0.35 4.85
CA ILE A 53 0.53 0.31 5.59
C ILE A 53 0.77 1.62 6.36
N ALA A 54 0.38 2.77 5.81
CA ALA A 54 0.50 4.04 6.52
C ALA A 54 -0.43 4.11 7.74
N ASN A 55 -1.66 3.59 7.62
CA ASN A 55 -2.61 3.50 8.72
C ASN A 55 -2.12 2.54 9.82
N GLU A 56 -1.63 1.36 9.45
CA GLU A 56 -1.04 0.38 10.39
C GLU A 56 0.15 0.95 11.18
N ARG A 57 0.89 1.90 10.59
CA ARG A 57 2.02 2.59 11.22
C ARG A 57 1.64 3.89 11.95
N GLY A 58 0.36 4.27 11.97
CA GLY A 58 -0.11 5.51 12.60
C GLY A 58 0.41 6.79 11.92
N LEU A 59 0.64 6.73 10.60
CA LEU A 59 1.18 7.84 9.79
C LEU A 59 0.10 8.61 9.02
N LEU A 60 -1.17 8.21 9.19
CA LEU A 60 -2.38 8.79 8.62
C LEU A 60 -3.31 9.31 9.72
#